data_AF-A0A549SH84-F1
#
_entry.id   AF-A0A549SH84-F1
#
_cell.length_a   1.000
_cell.length_b   1.000
_cell.length_c   1.000
_cell.angle_alpha   90.00
_cell.angle_beta   90.00
_cell.angle_gamma   90.00
#
_symmetry.space_group_name_H-M   'P 1'
#
loop_
_entity.id
_entity.type
_entity.pdbx_description
1 polymer ?
#
loop_
_entity_poly.entity_id
_entity_poly.type
_entity_poly.pdbx_seq_one_letter_code
_entity_poly.pdbx_strand_id
1 'polypeptide(L)' 'MAIQYAKTGKIIPKRFTLEEIEEASELMQGFCVACGAVRECCEPDARRYECEDCGKRHVYGAEEIMLMGLVVES' A
#
# COMPACT_ATOMS: atom_id res chain seq x y z
N MET A 1 22.00 0.03 6.50
CA MET A 1 20.89 -0.48 7.33
C MET A 1 20.20 -1.57 6.55
N ALA A 2 20.12 -2.77 7.13
CA ALA A 2 19.76 -3.99 6.41
C ALA A 2 18.25 -4.19 6.41
N ILE A 3 17.61 -4.03 5.25
CA ILE A 3 16.27 -4.55 5.01
C ILE A 3 16.36 -6.05 4.75
N GLN A 4 15.89 -6.85 5.72
CA GLN A 4 15.86 -8.30 5.61
C GLN A 4 14.70 -8.72 4.71
N TYR A 5 15.03 -9.22 3.52
CA TYR A 5 14.10 -9.90 2.63
C TYR A 5 13.80 -11.29 3.21
N ALA A 6 12.55 -11.54 3.62
CA ALA A 6 12.11 -12.90 3.94
C ALA A 6 12.20 -13.77 2.68
N LYS A 7 12.99 -14.84 2.78
CA LYS A 7 13.39 -15.81 1.73
C LYS A 7 12.26 -16.74 1.26
N THR A 8 11.02 -16.27 1.10
CA THR A 8 9.93 -17.09 0.55
C THR A 8 9.05 -16.24 -0.38
N GLY A 9 8.94 -16.65 -1.64
CA GLY A 9 8.26 -15.91 -2.72
C GLY A 9 6.73 -15.84 -2.62
N LYS A 10 6.16 -15.60 -1.43
CA LYS A 10 4.74 -15.29 -1.25
C LYS A 10 4.61 -13.91 -0.62
N ILE A 11 4.19 -12.93 -1.43
CA ILE A 11 3.80 -11.61 -0.92
C ILE A 11 2.48 -11.82 -0.18
N ILE A 12 2.50 -11.63 1.13
CA ILE A 12 1.26 -11.53 1.92
C ILE A 12 0.89 -10.04 1.88
N PRO A 13 -0.17 -9.66 1.16
CA PRO A 13 -0.54 -8.26 1.07
C PRO A 13 -0.90 -7.74 2.46
N LYS A 14 -0.36 -6.57 2.81
CA LYS A 14 -0.76 -5.84 4.00
C LYS A 14 -2.22 -5.40 3.87
N ARG A 15 -2.89 -5.38 5.02
CA ARG A 15 -4.26 -4.90 5.16
C ARG A 15 -4.23 -3.60 5.95
N PHE A 16 -5.15 -2.70 5.63
CA PHE A 16 -5.25 -1.37 6.23
C PHE A 16 -6.65 -1.20 6.81
N THR A 17 -6.81 -0.35 7.81
CA THR A 17 -8.14 -0.04 8.34
C THR A 17 -8.90 0.84 7.35
N LEU A 18 -10.23 0.87 7.49
CA LEU A 18 -11.05 1.77 6.69
C LEU A 18 -10.64 3.24 6.88
N GLU A 19 -10.38 3.62 8.14
CA GLU A 19 -9.96 4.98 8.52
C GLU A 19 -8.67 5.40 7.81
N GLU A 20 -7.63 4.53 7.81
CA GLU A 20 -6.36 4.80 7.12
C GLU A 20 -6.55 5.04 5.61
N ILE A 21 -7.51 4.34 5.00
CA ILE A 21 -7.79 4.44 3.56
C ILE A 21 -8.59 5.68 3.22
N GLU A 22 -9.56 6.06 4.06
CA GLU A 22 -10.31 7.32 3.91
C GLU A 22 -9.37 8.52 4.01
N GLU A 23 -8.52 8.57 5.04
CA GLU A 23 -7.54 9.64 5.22
C GLU A 23 -6.56 9.72 4.04
N ALA A 24 -6.09 8.56 3.55
CA ALA A 24 -5.18 8.53 2.42
C ALA A 24 -5.83 9.02 1.11
N SER A 25 -7.13 8.79 0.93
CA SER A 25 -7.87 9.33 -0.22
C SER A 25 -7.91 10.86 -0.20
N GLU A 26 -8.17 11.46 0.97
CA GLU A 26 -8.20 12.91 1.15
C GLU A 26 -6.81 13.55 1.02
N LEU A 27 -5.78 12.86 1.52
CA LEU A 27 -4.40 13.35 1.53
C LEU A 27 -3.62 13.04 0.25
N MET A 28 -4.23 12.41 -0.75
CA MET A 28 -3.56 11.91 -1.95
C MET A 28 -2.34 11.04 -1.58
N GLN A 29 -2.58 10.04 -0.73
CA GLN A 29 -1.60 9.06 -0.29
C GLN A 29 -1.96 7.66 -0.78
N GLY A 30 -0.93 6.84 -0.98
CA GLY A 30 -1.07 5.45 -1.38
C GLY A 30 -0.25 4.55 -0.47
N PHE A 31 -0.59 3.28 -0.43
CA PHE A 31 0.11 2.32 0.40
C PHE A 31 0.73 1.19 -0.41
N CYS A 32 1.93 0.82 -0.01
CA CYS A 32 2.57 -0.36 -0.53
C CYS A 32 1.96 -1.62 0.10
N VAL A 33 1.23 -2.41 -0.67
CA VAL A 33 0.66 -3.67 -0.17
C VAL A 33 1.75 -4.72 0.13
N ALA A 34 2.98 -4.53 -0.34
CA ALA A 34 4.07 -5.48 -0.12
C ALA A 34 4.87 -5.22 1.16
N CYS A 35 5.13 -3.96 1.52
CA CYS A 35 5.90 -3.61 2.73
C CYS A 35 5.11 -2.76 3.74
N GLY A 36 4.01 -2.14 3.34
CA GLY A 36 3.21 -1.24 4.17
C GLY A 36 3.65 0.23 4.16
N ALA A 37 4.65 0.60 3.37
CA ALA A 37 5.10 1.99 3.28
C ALA A 37 4.04 2.90 2.66
N VAL A 38 3.92 4.11 3.19
CA VAL A 38 3.04 5.17 2.67
C VAL A 38 3.78 5.95 1.60
N ARG A 39 3.08 6.34 0.54
CA ARG A 39 3.60 7.19 -0.52
C ARG A 39 2.73 8.44 -0.63
N GLU A 40 3.37 9.60 -0.56
CA GLU A 40 2.73 10.90 -0.78
C GLU A 40 2.58 11.19 -2.28
N CYS A 41 1.65 12.08 -2.65
CA CYS A 41 1.33 12.42 -4.04
C CYS A 41 0.93 11.18 -4.88
N CYS A 42 0.09 10.33 -4.31
CA CYS A 42 -0.45 9.14 -4.94
C CYS A 42 -1.96 9.30 -5.12
N GLU A 43 -2.43 9.22 -6.36
CA GLU A 43 -3.86 9.29 -6.67
C GLU A 43 -4.62 8.09 -6.06
N PRO A 44 -5.91 8.25 -5.70
CA PRO A 44 -6.70 7.17 -5.10
C PRO A 44 -6.90 5.96 -6.03
N ASP A 45 -6.87 6.17 -7.34
CA ASP A 45 -6.92 5.14 -8.39
C ASP A 45 -5.52 4.65 -8.84
N ALA A 46 -4.45 5.14 -8.20
CA ALA A 46 -3.09 4.77 -8.58
C ALA A 46 -2.84 3.27 -8.37
N ARG A 47 -2.12 2.66 -9.33
CA ARG A 47 -1.83 1.22 -9.31
C ARG A 47 -0.40 0.92 -9.71
N ARG A 48 0.22 -0.02 -8.99
CA ARG A 48 1.60 -0.49 -9.25
C ARG A 48 2.63 0.64 -9.32
N TYR A 49 2.44 1.62 -8.47
CA TYR A 49 3.40 2.69 -8.27
C TYR A 49 4.66 2.11 -7.60
N GLU A 50 5.82 2.67 -7.91
CA GLU A 50 7.07 2.26 -7.29
C GLU A 50 7.08 2.70 -5.83
N CYS A 51 7.42 1.76 -4.95
CA CYS A 51 7.66 2.02 -3.55
C CYS A 51 9.12 2.39 -3.33
N GLU A 52 9.37 3.56 -2.76
CA GLU A 52 10.72 4.05 -2.47
C GLU A 52 11.41 3.27 -1.34
N ASP A 53 10.62 2.60 -0.47
CA ASP A 53 11.13 1.79 0.64
C ASP A 53 11.59 0.39 0.23
N CYS A 54 10.77 -0.33 -0.55
CA CYS A 54 11.05 -1.73 -0.91
C CYS A 54 11.52 -1.90 -2.36
N GLY A 55 11.48 -0.85 -3.16
CA GLY A 55 11.85 -0.86 -4.59
C GLY A 55 10.89 -1.66 -5.48
N LYS A 56 9.71 -2.05 -4.96
CA LYS A 56 8.73 -2.83 -5.72
C LYS A 56 7.58 -1.96 -6.20
N ARG A 57 7.01 -2.34 -7.35
CA ARG A 57 5.85 -1.68 -7.97
C ARG A 57 4.52 -2.19 -7.41
N HIS A 58 4.35 -2.04 -6.10
CA HIS A 58 3.19 -2.51 -5.34
C HIS A 58 2.55 -1.41 -4.48
N VAL A 59 2.75 -0.14 -4.83
CA VAL A 59 1.98 0.97 -4.25
C VAL A 59 0.65 1.09 -4.99
N TYR A 60 -0.42 1.19 -4.21
CA TYR A 60 -1.79 1.33 -4.68
C TYR A 60 -2.46 2.48 -3.92
N GLY A 61 -3.34 3.20 -4.60
CA GLY A 61 -4.16 4.25 -4.00
C GLY A 61 -5.27 3.69 -3.13
N ALA A 62 -5.91 4.58 -2.37
CA ALA A 62 -6.97 4.26 -1.44
C ALA A 62 -8.14 3.46 -2.07
N GLU A 63 -8.68 3.92 -3.20
CA GLU A 63 -9.80 3.26 -3.88
C GLU A 63 -9.42 1.88 -4.42
N GLU A 64 -8.21 1.75 -4.96
CA GLU A 64 -7.72 0.47 -5.49
C GLU A 64 -7.48 -0.54 -4.35
N ILE A 65 -7.02 -0.11 -3.17
CA ILE A 65 -6.90 -0.97 -1.99
C ILE A 65 -8.28 -1.46 -1.50
N MET A 66 -9.30 -0.60 -1.53
CA MET A 66 -10.70 -0.98 -1.30
C MET A 66 -11.18 -2.02 -2.32
N LEU A 67 -10.97 -1.78 -3.61
CA LEU A 67 -11.38 -2.69 -4.69
C LEU A 67 -10.69 -4.06 -4.60
N MET A 68 -9.44 -4.10 -4.13
CA MET A 68 -8.70 -5.34 -3.90
C MET A 68 -9.16 -6.11 -2.65
N GLY A 69 -10.01 -5.53 -1.80
CA GLY A 69 -10.48 -6.16 -0.57
C GLY A 69 -9.38 -6.28 0.50
N LEU A 70 -8.43 -5.33 0.50
CA LEU A 70 -7.33 -5.28 1.47
C LEU A 70 -7.65 -4.38 2.67
N VAL A 71 -8.91 -4.02 2.84
CA VAL A 71 -9.41 -3.24 3.96
C VAL A 71 -9.96 -4.19 5.02
N VAL A 72 -9.63 -3.94 6.28
CA VAL A 72 -10.21 -4.66 7.43
C VAL A 72 -11.14 -3.72 8.19
N GLU A 73 -12.29 -4.26 8.62
CA GLU A 73 -13.10 -3.63 9.66
C GLU A 73 -12.33 -3.70 10.98
N SER A 74 -12.27 -2.57 11.69
CA SER A 74 -11.55 -2.37 12.96
C SER A 74 -12.10 -3.28 14.07
#